data_AF-A0A537GKX2-F1
#
_entry.id   AF-A0A537GKX2-F1
#
_cell.length_a   1.000
_cell.length_b   1.000
_cell.length_c   1.000
_cell.angle_alpha   90.00
_cell.angle_beta   90.00
_cell.angle_gamma   90.00
#
_symmetry.space_group_name_H-M   'P 1'
#
loop_
_entity.id
_entity.type
_entity.pdbx_description
1 polymer ?
#
loop_
_entity_poly.entity_id
_entity_poly.type
_entity_poly.pdbx_seq_one_letter_code
_entity_poly.pdbx_strand_id
1 'polypeptide(L)'
;MTSALVKDAHDADAFLRLGGLLRKNAEPLAKGGTKPGNGESLFELLDHSWGLGSATVLASKRDFRGAAGRAKEVVGSASIGVCANTGCFEFVEEWEGGKTDFDTYAGKLAAFLEPKGILDAPQFKRMLATVYNFGMDWNGAASQFEQALAARASIAGGGWCLLTAVSIREMLGAAPRFSSSDYAKIVDRIIARL
;
A
#
# COMPACT_ATOMS: atom_id res chain seq x y z
N MET A 1 2.62 -21.55 -13.02
CA MET A 1 2.55 -20.48 -12.00
C MET A 1 2.53 -19.09 -12.65
N THR A 2 3.48 -18.77 -13.54
CA THR A 2 3.53 -17.50 -14.30
C THR A 2 2.25 -17.16 -15.10
N SER A 3 1.61 -18.17 -15.72
CA SER A 3 0.37 -17.95 -16.50
C SER A 3 -0.83 -17.54 -15.65
N ALA A 4 -0.93 -18.02 -14.40
CA ALA A 4 -2.01 -17.67 -13.49
C ALA A 4 -1.88 -16.22 -13.02
N LEU A 5 -0.68 -15.81 -12.58
CA LEU A 5 -0.42 -14.43 -12.14
C LEU A 5 -0.67 -13.39 -13.25
N VAL A 6 -0.32 -13.72 -14.49
CA VAL A 6 -0.61 -12.85 -15.64
C VAL A 6 -2.11 -12.73 -15.89
N LYS A 7 -2.86 -13.84 -15.76
CA LYS A 7 -4.31 -13.83 -15.86
C LYS A 7 -4.94 -13.02 -14.72
N ASP A 8 -4.48 -13.20 -13.49
CA ASP A 8 -4.99 -12.46 -12.34
C ASP A 8 -4.73 -10.96 -12.47
N ALA A 9 -3.56 -10.56 -12.96
CA ALA A 9 -3.25 -9.17 -13.27
C ALA A 9 -4.17 -8.59 -14.37
N HIS A 10 -4.48 -9.39 -15.40
CA HIS A 10 -5.41 -9.00 -16.45
C HIS A 10 -6.84 -8.81 -15.91
N ASP A 11 -7.33 -9.78 -15.13
CA ASP A 11 -8.69 -9.76 -14.58
C ASP A 11 -8.85 -8.63 -13.55
N ALA A 12 -7.83 -8.39 -12.72
CA ALA A 12 -7.79 -7.26 -11.80
C ALA A 12 -7.77 -5.93 -12.55
N ASP A 13 -6.99 -5.79 -13.63
CA ASP A 13 -6.97 -4.57 -14.45
C ASP A 13 -8.35 -4.25 -15.02
N ALA A 14 -9.01 -5.26 -15.60
CA ALA A 14 -10.35 -5.14 -16.16
C ALA A 14 -11.40 -4.79 -15.09
N PHE A 15 -11.38 -5.50 -13.95
CA PHE A 15 -12.29 -5.26 -12.84
C PHE A 15 -12.13 -3.86 -12.24
N LEU A 16 -10.88 -3.41 -12.09
CA LEU A 16 -10.54 -2.11 -11.54
C LEU A 16 -10.62 -0.98 -12.59
N ARG A 17 -10.87 -1.30 -13.86
CA ARG A 17 -10.93 -0.38 -15.01
C ARG A 17 -9.63 0.44 -15.16
N LEU A 18 -8.50 -0.22 -15.04
CA LEU A 18 -7.17 0.40 -15.04
C LEU A 18 -6.58 0.63 -16.44
N GLY A 19 -7.31 0.29 -17.50
CA GLY A 19 -6.95 0.62 -18.88
C GLY A 19 -5.65 -0.04 -19.34
N GLY A 20 -5.34 -1.22 -18.83
CA GLY A 20 -4.17 -2.03 -19.16
C GLY A 20 -2.90 -1.69 -18.37
N LEU A 21 -2.92 -0.69 -17.49
CA LEU A 21 -1.73 -0.26 -16.74
C LEU A 21 -1.20 -1.33 -15.79
N LEU A 22 -2.09 -2.03 -15.07
CA LEU A 22 -1.70 -3.06 -14.11
C LEU A 22 -1.11 -4.26 -14.85
N ARG A 23 -1.80 -4.73 -15.88
CA ARG A 23 -1.33 -5.84 -16.73
C ARG A 23 0.02 -5.53 -17.36
N LYS A 24 0.19 -4.33 -17.94
CA LYS A 24 1.43 -3.88 -18.58
C LYS A 24 2.64 -3.97 -17.64
N ASN A 25 2.46 -3.66 -16.35
CA ASN A 25 3.53 -3.70 -15.36
C ASN A 25 3.72 -5.11 -14.76
N ALA A 26 2.65 -5.88 -14.59
CA ALA A 26 2.72 -7.23 -14.01
C ALA A 26 3.31 -8.28 -14.97
N GLU A 27 2.99 -8.22 -16.27
CA GLU A 27 3.45 -9.18 -17.26
C GLU A 27 4.99 -9.36 -17.33
N PRO A 28 5.82 -8.31 -17.46
CA PRO A 28 7.26 -8.47 -17.51
C PRO A 28 7.84 -9.02 -16.21
N LEU A 29 7.26 -8.67 -15.06
CA LEU A 29 7.68 -9.19 -13.75
C LEU A 29 7.39 -10.68 -13.63
N ALA A 30 6.19 -11.10 -14.03
CA ALA A 30 5.78 -12.51 -14.01
C ALA A 30 6.64 -13.36 -14.97
N LYS A 31 6.85 -12.89 -16.21
CA LYS A 31 7.69 -13.57 -17.21
C LYS A 31 9.16 -13.64 -16.78
N GLY A 32 9.64 -12.62 -16.07
CA GLY A 32 10.99 -12.55 -15.54
C GLY A 32 11.11 -13.03 -14.09
N GLY A 33 10.21 -13.87 -13.58
CA GLY A 33 10.12 -14.20 -12.15
C GLY A 33 11.37 -14.84 -11.52
N THR A 34 12.33 -15.31 -12.33
CA THR A 34 13.63 -15.82 -11.86
C THR A 34 14.65 -14.71 -11.57
N LYS A 35 14.38 -13.46 -11.98
CA LYS A 35 15.27 -12.32 -11.69
C LYS A 35 15.03 -11.83 -10.26
N PRO A 36 16.09 -11.57 -9.48
CA PRO A 36 15.96 -11.03 -8.12
C PRO A 36 15.12 -9.74 -8.07
N GLY A 37 14.19 -9.64 -7.12
CA GLY A 37 13.32 -8.48 -6.93
C GLY A 37 12.05 -8.46 -7.79
N ASN A 38 11.93 -9.33 -8.80
CA ASN A 38 10.75 -9.35 -9.67
C ASN A 38 9.53 -9.97 -8.97
N GLY A 39 9.74 -11.02 -8.16
CA GLY A 39 8.65 -11.66 -7.42
C GLY A 39 8.05 -10.72 -6.37
N GLU A 40 8.92 -10.05 -5.63
CA GLU A 40 8.57 -9.06 -4.61
C GLU A 40 7.84 -7.87 -5.22
N SER A 41 8.36 -7.31 -6.31
CA SER A 41 7.71 -6.20 -7.01
C SER A 41 6.37 -6.60 -7.63
N LEU A 42 6.23 -7.85 -8.11
CA LEU A 42 4.97 -8.35 -8.65
C LEU A 42 3.93 -8.53 -7.55
N PHE A 43 4.33 -9.14 -6.44
CA PHE A 43 3.48 -9.29 -5.26
C PHE A 43 2.99 -7.92 -4.81
N GLU A 44 3.90 -6.98 -4.60
CA GLU A 44 3.58 -5.62 -4.18
C GLU A 44 2.59 -4.94 -5.13
N LEU A 45 2.87 -4.94 -6.43
CA LEU A 45 2.01 -4.32 -7.43
C LEU A 45 0.57 -4.88 -7.38
N LEU A 46 0.43 -6.20 -7.29
CA LEU A 46 -0.87 -6.86 -7.30
C LEU A 46 -1.59 -6.73 -5.96
N ASP A 47 -0.89 -6.98 -4.85
CA ASP A 47 -1.43 -6.92 -3.48
C ASP A 47 -1.92 -5.51 -3.15
N HIS A 48 -1.13 -4.48 -3.44
CA HIS A 48 -1.50 -3.10 -3.14
C HIS A 48 -2.65 -2.62 -4.02
N SER A 49 -2.62 -2.92 -5.33
CA SER A 49 -3.70 -2.56 -6.25
C SER A 49 -5.01 -3.25 -5.87
N TRP A 50 -4.94 -4.54 -5.54
CA TRP A 50 -6.12 -5.32 -5.17
C TRP A 50 -6.64 -4.96 -3.78
N GLY A 51 -5.76 -4.76 -2.80
CA GLY A 51 -6.11 -4.36 -1.44
C GLY A 51 -6.81 -3.01 -1.42
N LEU A 52 -6.24 -2.01 -2.10
CA LEU A 52 -6.85 -0.68 -2.19
C LEU A 52 -8.15 -0.72 -3.01
N GLY A 53 -8.15 -1.44 -4.14
CA GLY A 53 -9.36 -1.67 -4.94
C GLY A 53 -10.48 -2.32 -4.15
N SER A 54 -10.17 -3.34 -3.36
CA SER A 54 -11.13 -4.03 -2.49
C SER A 54 -11.68 -3.09 -1.42
N ALA A 55 -10.86 -2.20 -0.86
CA ALA A 55 -11.32 -1.18 0.09
C ALA A 55 -12.41 -0.28 -0.53
N THR A 56 -12.23 0.17 -1.78
CA THR A 56 -13.25 0.97 -2.49
C THR A 56 -14.56 0.21 -2.71
N VAL A 57 -14.47 -1.09 -3.02
CA VAL A 57 -15.67 -1.94 -3.18
C VAL A 57 -16.41 -2.10 -1.86
N LEU A 58 -15.70 -2.35 -0.75
CA LEU A 58 -16.31 -2.44 0.58
C LEU A 58 -17.00 -1.14 0.98
N ALA A 59 -16.35 0.01 0.74
CA ALA A 59 -16.93 1.32 0.98
C ALA A 59 -18.22 1.55 0.16
N SER A 60 -18.24 1.17 -1.12
CA SER A 60 -19.45 1.27 -1.96
C SER A 60 -20.61 0.40 -1.46
N LYS A 61 -20.29 -0.71 -0.79
CA LYS A 61 -21.25 -1.61 -0.14
C LYS A 61 -21.63 -1.18 1.28
N ARG A 62 -21.15 -0.01 1.73
CA ARG A 62 -21.30 0.54 3.08
C ARG A 62 -20.67 -0.31 4.19
N ASP A 63 -19.75 -1.20 3.83
CA ASP A 63 -18.87 -1.87 4.80
C ASP A 63 -17.65 -0.99 5.07
N PHE A 64 -17.86 0.08 5.84
CA PHE A 64 -16.84 1.09 6.12
C PHE A 64 -15.71 0.56 7.01
N ARG A 65 -16.04 -0.32 7.97
CA ARG A 65 -15.04 -0.99 8.81
C ARG A 65 -14.15 -1.91 7.97
N GLY A 66 -14.76 -2.72 7.11
CA GLY A 66 -14.01 -3.58 6.18
C GLY A 66 -13.12 -2.77 5.25
N ALA A 67 -13.63 -1.64 4.73
CA ALA A 67 -12.86 -0.73 3.91
C ALA A 67 -11.62 -0.17 4.63
N ALA A 68 -11.78 0.33 5.86
CA ALA A 68 -10.67 0.79 6.69
C ALA A 68 -9.68 -0.33 7.05
N GLY A 69 -10.20 -1.54 7.32
CA GLY A 69 -9.38 -2.73 7.56
C GLY A 69 -8.48 -3.08 6.37
N ARG A 70 -9.01 -3.00 5.14
CA ARG A 70 -8.21 -3.20 3.91
C ARG A 70 -7.18 -2.11 3.70
N ALA A 71 -7.52 -0.85 3.94
CA ALA A 71 -6.56 0.24 3.85
C ALA A 71 -5.41 0.08 4.87
N LYS A 72 -5.70 -0.38 6.10
CA LYS A 72 -4.71 -0.74 7.11
C LYS A 72 -3.73 -1.81 6.61
N GLU A 73 -4.24 -2.91 6.06
CA GLU A 73 -3.40 -3.99 5.51
C GLU A 73 -2.44 -3.48 4.43
N VAL A 74 -2.96 -2.64 3.52
CA VAL A 74 -2.19 -2.04 2.43
C VAL A 74 -1.05 -1.15 2.95
N VAL A 75 -1.31 -0.28 3.93
CA VAL A 75 -0.26 0.60 4.47
C VAL A 75 0.78 -0.15 5.28
N GLY A 76 0.38 -1.21 6.01
CA GLY A 76 1.32 -2.09 6.69
C GLY A 76 2.23 -2.81 5.70
N SER A 77 1.65 -3.39 4.64
CA SER A 77 2.40 -4.03 3.55
C SER A 77 3.39 -3.06 2.88
N ALA A 78 2.97 -1.82 2.62
CA ALA A 78 3.82 -0.80 2.02
C ALA A 78 4.99 -0.37 2.91
N SER A 79 4.77 -0.19 4.22
CA SER A 79 5.84 0.17 5.15
C SER A 79 6.84 -0.98 5.35
N ILE A 80 6.38 -2.23 5.31
CA ILE A 80 7.26 -3.42 5.26
C ILE A 80 8.14 -3.39 4.02
N GLY A 81 7.55 -3.09 2.85
CA GLY A 81 8.29 -2.97 1.58
C GLY A 81 9.41 -1.92 1.66
N VAL A 82 9.17 -0.77 2.31
CA VAL A 82 10.23 0.21 2.58
C VAL A 82 11.35 -0.45 3.40
N CYS A 83 11.06 -1.04 4.56
CA CYS A 83 12.12 -1.58 5.40
C CYS A 83 12.88 -2.76 4.79
N ALA A 84 12.20 -3.65 4.07
CA ALA A 84 12.82 -4.78 3.39
C ALA A 84 13.85 -4.32 2.34
N ASN A 85 13.61 -3.20 1.68
CA ASN A 85 14.48 -2.68 0.63
C ASN A 85 15.51 -1.65 1.09
N THR A 86 15.32 -1.05 2.28
CA THR A 86 16.21 0.00 2.80
C THR A 86 17.09 -0.44 3.97
N GLY A 87 16.98 -1.71 4.39
CA GLY A 87 17.82 -2.30 5.44
C GLY A 87 17.39 -1.90 6.86
N CYS A 88 16.08 -1.91 7.13
CA CYS A 88 15.51 -1.75 8.47
C CYS A 88 14.50 -2.85 8.84
N PHE A 89 14.66 -4.05 8.27
CA PHE A 89 13.68 -5.13 8.41
C PHE A 89 13.50 -5.59 9.87
N GLU A 90 14.51 -5.40 10.72
CA GLU A 90 14.44 -5.65 12.16
C GLU A 90 13.31 -4.86 12.85
N PHE A 91 12.95 -3.67 12.35
CA PHE A 91 11.82 -2.90 12.89
C PHE A 91 10.48 -3.58 12.61
N VAL A 92 10.37 -4.24 11.44
CA VAL A 92 9.19 -5.04 11.07
C VAL A 92 9.11 -6.27 11.98
N GLU A 93 10.21 -6.98 12.18
CA GLU A 93 10.25 -8.18 13.03
C GLU A 93 9.85 -7.88 14.49
N GLU A 94 10.23 -6.72 15.03
CA GLU A 94 9.79 -6.29 16.35
C GLU A 94 8.28 -6.04 16.42
N TRP A 95 7.72 -5.38 15.39
CA TRP A 95 6.29 -5.06 15.35
C TRP A 95 5.43 -6.30 15.08
N GLU A 96 5.69 -7.05 14.01
CA GLU A 96 4.98 -8.29 13.69
C GLU A 96 5.16 -9.36 14.77
N GLY A 97 6.31 -9.33 15.48
CA GLY A 97 6.57 -10.17 16.65
C GLY A 97 5.86 -9.72 17.94
N GLY A 98 5.09 -8.62 17.91
CA GLY A 98 4.32 -8.12 19.04
C GLY A 98 5.14 -7.46 20.15
N LYS A 99 6.41 -7.13 19.90
CA LYS A 99 7.28 -6.45 20.88
C LYS A 99 7.00 -4.95 20.98
N THR A 100 6.37 -4.38 19.96
CA THR A 100 6.02 -2.96 19.89
C THR A 100 4.73 -2.76 19.11
N ASP A 101 4.12 -1.57 19.23
CA ASP A 101 2.94 -1.19 18.46
C ASP A 101 3.30 -0.54 17.11
N PHE A 102 2.28 -0.34 16.27
CA PHE A 102 2.49 0.20 14.93
C PHE A 102 2.96 1.67 14.95
N ASP A 103 2.50 2.49 15.90
CA ASP A 103 2.93 3.90 15.96
C ASP A 103 4.42 4.02 16.30
N THR A 104 4.89 3.21 17.24
CA THR A 104 6.31 3.11 17.61
C THR A 104 7.14 2.60 16.45
N TYR A 105 6.68 1.55 15.76
CA TYR A 105 7.31 1.05 14.54
C TYR A 105 7.41 2.13 13.45
N ALA A 106 6.31 2.83 13.14
CA ALA A 106 6.29 3.90 12.14
C ALA A 106 7.20 5.07 12.55
N GLY A 107 7.31 5.35 13.87
CA GLY A 107 8.25 6.30 14.44
C GLY A 107 9.71 5.90 14.20
N LYS A 108 10.08 4.64 14.44
CA LYS A 108 11.43 4.11 14.14
C LYS A 108 11.76 4.21 12.66
N LEU A 109 10.80 3.84 11.79
CA LEU A 109 10.95 3.97 10.34
C LEU A 109 11.23 5.43 9.94
N ALA A 110 10.42 6.39 10.41
CA ALA A 110 10.66 7.80 10.08
C ALA A 110 12.02 8.31 10.59
N ALA A 111 12.37 8.00 11.83
CA ALA A 111 13.67 8.37 12.40
C ALA A 111 14.86 7.76 11.63
N PHE A 112 14.68 6.59 11.01
CA PHE A 112 15.68 5.97 10.14
C PHE A 112 15.77 6.63 8.76
N LEU A 113 14.66 7.14 8.24
CA LEU A 113 14.57 7.77 6.92
C LEU A 113 15.05 9.24 6.91
N GLU A 114 14.75 10.01 7.96
CA GLU A 114 15.14 11.43 8.09
C GLU A 114 16.63 11.70 7.82
N PRO A 115 17.59 11.03 8.50
CA PRO A 115 19.02 11.28 8.26
C PRO A 115 19.49 10.86 6.87
N LYS A 116 18.68 10.12 6.10
CA LYS A 116 18.94 9.76 4.70
C LYS A 116 18.40 10.79 3.70
N GLY A 117 17.92 11.94 4.18
CA GLY A 117 17.44 13.05 3.35
C GLY A 117 15.98 12.94 2.93
N ILE A 118 15.22 12.00 3.51
CA ILE A 118 13.79 11.83 3.23
C ILE A 118 12.98 12.81 4.10
N LEU A 119 12.81 14.03 3.60
CA LEU A 119 12.18 15.13 4.36
C LEU A 119 10.69 14.88 4.67
N ASP A 120 10.01 14.08 3.86
CA ASP A 120 8.60 13.71 4.05
C ASP A 120 8.40 12.58 5.08
N ALA A 121 9.47 12.03 5.67
CA ALA A 121 9.38 10.92 6.62
C ALA A 121 8.43 11.19 7.83
N PRO A 122 8.41 12.37 8.47
CA PRO A 122 7.41 12.69 9.50
C PRO A 122 5.97 12.64 8.98
N GLN A 123 5.73 13.15 7.77
CA GLN A 123 4.40 13.15 7.17
C GLN A 123 3.98 11.73 6.79
N PHE A 124 4.92 10.93 6.31
CA PHE A 124 4.71 9.52 6.03
C PHE A 124 4.30 8.76 7.29
N LYS A 125 5.02 8.93 8.41
CA LYS A 125 4.66 8.36 9.72
C LYS A 125 3.25 8.73 10.15
N ARG A 126 2.90 10.02 10.10
CA ARG A 126 1.57 10.50 10.49
C ARG A 126 0.47 9.82 9.67
N MET A 127 0.65 9.72 8.36
CA MET A 127 -0.36 9.11 7.49
C MET A 127 -0.44 7.58 7.69
N LEU A 128 0.69 6.89 7.79
CA LEU A 128 0.74 5.46 8.13
C LEU A 128 -0.05 5.19 9.41
N ALA A 129 0.28 5.87 10.50
CA ALA A 129 -0.37 5.70 11.80
C ALA A 129 -1.87 6.03 11.73
N THR A 130 -2.25 7.11 11.04
CA THR A 130 -3.66 7.50 10.90
C THR A 130 -4.48 6.43 10.18
N VAL A 131 -4.01 5.96 9.02
CA VAL A 131 -4.71 4.92 8.24
C VAL A 131 -4.76 3.60 9.03
N TYR A 132 -3.66 3.26 9.70
CA TYR A 132 -3.58 2.04 10.48
C TYR A 132 -4.58 2.05 11.65
N ASN A 133 -4.65 3.16 12.39
CA ASN A 133 -5.55 3.33 13.52
C ASN A 133 -7.02 3.35 13.10
N PHE A 134 -7.37 3.89 11.92
CA PHE A 134 -8.74 3.72 11.40
C PHE A 134 -9.11 2.24 11.27
N GLY A 135 -8.21 1.38 10.79
CA GLY A 135 -8.49 -0.05 10.65
C GLY A 135 -8.45 -0.84 11.97
N MET A 136 -7.65 -0.41 12.95
CA MET A 136 -7.54 -1.07 14.26
C MET A 136 -8.65 -0.65 15.21
N ASP A 137 -8.84 0.66 15.39
CA ASP A 137 -9.68 1.25 16.43
C ASP A 137 -10.94 1.87 15.84
N TRP A 138 -11.65 1.07 15.03
CA TRP A 138 -12.84 1.54 14.32
C TRP A 138 -13.96 1.95 15.28
N ASN A 139 -14.35 3.23 15.25
CA ASN A 139 -15.49 3.72 16.01
C ASN A 139 -16.82 3.35 15.33
N GLY A 140 -17.33 2.15 15.65
CA GLY A 140 -18.62 1.67 15.15
C GLY A 140 -19.84 2.42 15.69
N ALA A 141 -19.68 3.23 16.75
CA ALA A 141 -20.76 4.03 17.34
C ALA A 141 -20.94 5.40 16.67
N ALA A 142 -19.98 5.85 15.84
CA ALA A 142 -20.09 7.09 15.08
C ALA A 142 -21.27 7.04 14.09
N SER A 143 -21.74 8.22 13.65
CA SER A 143 -22.80 8.29 12.64
C SER A 143 -22.35 7.64 11.31
N GLN A 144 -23.31 7.21 10.49
CA GLN A 144 -22.98 6.65 9.17
C GLN A 144 -22.21 7.64 8.28
N PHE A 145 -22.47 8.94 8.42
CA PHE A 145 -21.73 9.97 7.69
C PHE A 145 -20.27 10.07 8.12
N GLU A 146 -20.01 10.05 9.44
CA GLU A 146 -18.65 10.03 9.97
C GLU A 146 -17.91 8.76 9.58
N GLN A 147 -18.56 7.60 9.67
CA GLN A 147 -18.00 6.32 9.23
C GLN A 147 -17.67 6.32 7.73
N ALA A 148 -18.57 6.83 6.89
CA ALA A 148 -18.30 6.95 5.46
C ALA A 148 -17.14 7.90 5.16
N LEU A 149 -17.03 9.02 5.89
CA LEU A 149 -15.93 9.97 5.75
C LEU A 149 -14.60 9.35 6.21
N ALA A 150 -14.58 8.66 7.35
CA ALA A 150 -13.41 7.97 7.88
C ALA A 150 -12.91 6.88 6.92
N ALA A 151 -13.81 6.08 6.33
CA ALA A 151 -13.43 5.09 5.33
C ALA A 151 -12.81 5.72 4.08
N ARG A 152 -13.39 6.80 3.54
CA ARG A 152 -12.82 7.52 2.39
C ARG A 152 -11.46 8.14 2.70
N ALA A 153 -11.32 8.74 3.88
CA ALA A 153 -10.05 9.29 4.35
C ALA A 153 -8.98 8.19 4.51
N SER A 154 -9.36 7.04 5.06
CA SER A 154 -8.48 5.87 5.21
C SER A 154 -8.01 5.34 3.85
N ILE A 155 -8.91 5.22 2.86
CA ILE A 155 -8.55 4.78 1.50
C ILE A 155 -7.64 5.79 0.80
N ALA A 156 -7.99 7.08 0.84
CA ALA A 156 -7.17 8.12 0.21
C ALA A 156 -5.79 8.23 0.86
N GLY A 157 -5.73 8.19 2.20
CA GLY A 157 -4.47 8.14 2.95
C GLY A 157 -3.65 6.89 2.63
N GLY A 158 -4.32 5.75 2.47
CA GLY A 158 -3.69 4.49 2.07
C GLY A 158 -3.00 4.60 0.72
N GLY A 159 -3.68 5.13 -0.31
CA GLY A 159 -3.04 5.33 -1.61
C GLY A 159 -1.94 6.39 -1.58
N TRP A 160 -2.07 7.47 -0.80
CA TRP A 160 -0.95 8.40 -0.60
C TRP A 160 0.27 7.71 0.00
N CYS A 161 0.09 6.86 1.01
CA CYS A 161 1.18 6.05 1.59
C CYS A 161 1.83 5.12 0.57
N LEU A 162 1.07 4.51 -0.33
CA LEU A 162 1.62 3.68 -1.42
C LEU A 162 2.56 4.47 -2.33
N LEU A 163 2.14 5.67 -2.74
CA LEU A 163 2.97 6.52 -3.61
C LEU A 163 4.23 6.98 -2.88
N THR A 164 4.09 7.43 -1.64
CA THR A 164 5.21 7.86 -0.81
C THR A 164 6.19 6.72 -0.56
N ALA A 165 5.72 5.49 -0.30
CA ALA A 165 6.58 4.33 -0.12
C ALA A 165 7.41 4.00 -1.37
N VAL A 166 6.84 4.14 -2.57
CA VAL A 166 7.59 3.99 -3.83
C VAL A 166 8.60 5.11 -3.99
N SER A 167 8.21 6.37 -3.81
CA SER A 167 9.12 7.52 -3.92
C SER A 167 10.29 7.46 -2.95
N ILE A 168 10.07 7.04 -1.70
CA ILE A 168 11.13 6.83 -0.70
C ILE A 168 12.15 5.83 -1.22
N ARG A 169 11.69 4.70 -1.75
CA ARG A 169 12.58 3.66 -2.27
C ARG A 169 13.30 4.09 -3.54
N GLU A 170 12.68 4.87 -4.40
CA GLU A 170 13.37 5.49 -5.55
C GLU A 170 14.50 6.42 -5.10
N MET A 171 14.25 7.30 -4.13
CA MET A 171 15.25 8.22 -3.58
C MET A 171 16.43 7.49 -2.93
N LEU A 172 16.20 6.31 -2.36
CA LEU A 172 17.21 5.48 -1.72
C LEU A 172 17.88 4.48 -2.68
N GLY A 173 17.59 4.54 -3.99
CA GLY A 173 18.19 3.66 -4.99
C GLY A 173 17.69 2.22 -4.96
N ALA A 174 16.57 1.96 -4.31
CA ALA A 174 15.96 0.65 -4.11
C ALA A 174 14.55 0.55 -4.72
N ALA A 175 14.34 1.24 -5.85
CA ALA A 175 13.06 1.32 -6.54
C ALA A 175 12.46 -0.06 -6.86
N PRO A 176 11.13 -0.22 -6.79
CA PRO A 176 10.46 -1.43 -7.28
C PRO A 176 10.69 -1.61 -8.79
N ARG A 177 10.49 -2.84 -9.27
CA ARG A 177 10.76 -3.20 -10.67
C ARG A 177 9.65 -2.83 -11.66
N PHE A 178 8.62 -2.10 -11.22
CA PHE A 178 7.56 -1.55 -12.07
C PHE A 178 7.70 -0.02 -12.21
N SER A 179 6.99 0.57 -13.18
CA SER A 179 7.01 2.02 -13.38
C SER A 179 6.26 2.76 -12.27
N SER A 180 6.93 3.64 -11.54
CA SER A 180 6.31 4.52 -10.53
C SER A 180 5.26 5.44 -11.11
N SER A 181 5.46 5.98 -12.32
CA SER A 181 4.46 6.80 -13.01
C SER A 181 3.19 6.03 -13.37
N ASP A 182 3.31 4.80 -13.87
CA ASP A 182 2.14 3.96 -14.15
C ASP A 182 1.47 3.53 -12.85
N TYR A 183 2.24 3.22 -11.81
CA TYR A 183 1.72 2.89 -10.48
C TYR A 183 0.92 4.04 -9.86
N ALA A 184 1.42 5.26 -9.97
CA ALA A 184 0.70 6.46 -9.52
C ALA A 184 -0.67 6.61 -10.21
N LYS A 185 -0.72 6.38 -11.53
CA LYS A 185 -1.99 6.39 -12.29
C LYS A 185 -2.93 5.24 -11.89
N ILE A 186 -2.39 4.06 -11.54
CA ILE A 186 -3.19 2.94 -11.04
C ILE A 186 -3.85 3.33 -9.71
N VAL A 187 -3.07 3.82 -8.75
CA VAL A 187 -3.56 4.24 -7.43
C VAL A 187 -4.60 5.37 -7.56
N ASP A 188 -4.31 6.38 -8.38
CA ASP A 188 -5.24 7.50 -8.63
C ASP A 188 -6.58 7.01 -9.20
N ARG A 189 -6.55 6.13 -10.21
CA ARG A 189 -7.77 5.53 -10.79
C ARG A 189 -8.57 4.70 -9.79
N ILE A 190 -7.90 4.01 -8.87
CA ILE A 190 -8.57 3.27 -7.80
C ILE A 190 -9.27 4.24 -6.86
N ILE A 191 -8.57 5.27 -6.36
CA ILE A 191 -9.11 6.26 -5.43
C ILE A 191 -10.24 7.08 -6.06
N ALA A 192 -10.18 7.40 -7.35
CA ALA A 192 -11.22 8.14 -8.07
C ALA A 192 -12.60 7.46 -8.09
N ARG A 193 -12.71 6.22 -7.58
CA ARG A 193 -13.95 5.45 -7.45
C ARG A 193 -14.68 5.66 -6.11
N LEU A 194 -14.11 6.44 -5.19
CA LEU A 194 -14.70 6.77 -3.89
C LEU A 194 -15.95 7.65 -3.96
#